data_AF-A0A966ZAM8-F1
#
_entry.id   AF-A0A966ZAM8-F1
#
_cell.length_a   1.000
_cell.length_b   1.000
_cell.length_c   1.000
_cell.angle_alpha   90.00
_cell.angle_beta   90.00
_cell.angle_gamma   90.00
#
_symmetry.space_group_name_H-M   'P 1'
#
loop_
_entity.id
_entity.type
_entity.pdbx_description
1 polymer ?
#
loop_
_entity_poly.entity_id
_entity_poly.type
_entity_poly.pdbx_seq_one_letter_code
_entity_poly.pdbx_strand_id
1 'polypeptide(L)'
;LFTDQFSYTTRTTLTNANGLIYVPAAGQVYRATGQVRSAGPGLTIVDPTVVPRGFQVTGPNNTHRDNFNSFSIEVSQKIGRNLNLLLSGNAYQRKTNLYGQAAGAAVYRDLSPLLPSGATNPNFNKLYTEYQRTDVFSGNIVRDMRLSAVYDLNTTWMKQQIVANLQQHQDTPKAQSGAKFGEYIDPANPNFVGTLDSAVSLAANTTSRATLANNRFFRRYYLSDGDAGGLTGEMTGRPGVSTWFPDLGGAVGAANATYRRFYTPSVGVGASGSYFKDHLFTLVGFRRDHFNMRTEWGVVQALPGYTWNNNYIAGQSQPSPQFYNVTADGSNYGAVLRVN
;
A
#
# COMPACT_ATOMS: atom_id res chain seq x y z
N LEU A 1 -9.01 -8.56 -14.45
CA LEU A 1 -9.43 -8.73 -15.87
C LEU A 1 -8.20 -8.76 -16.74
N PHE A 2 -8.12 -9.70 -17.67
CA PHE A 2 -6.96 -9.81 -18.57
C PHE A 2 -7.00 -8.73 -19.65
N THR A 3 -5.82 -8.30 -20.10
CA THR A 3 -5.63 -7.28 -21.13
C THR A 3 -4.89 -7.85 -22.33
N ASP A 4 -5.30 -7.41 -23.52
CA ASP A 4 -4.77 -7.83 -24.79
C ASP A 4 -3.43 -7.15 -25.08
N GLN A 5 -2.37 -7.94 -25.17
CA GLN A 5 -1.07 -7.55 -25.69
C GLN A 5 -0.67 -8.36 -26.94
N PHE A 6 -1.61 -9.04 -27.59
CA PHE A 6 -1.37 -10.01 -28.65
C PHE A 6 -2.04 -9.73 -30.00
N SER A 7 -3.07 -8.88 -30.08
CA SER A 7 -3.85 -8.72 -31.32
C SER A 7 -3.16 -7.95 -32.44
N TYR A 8 -2.09 -7.20 -32.16
CA TYR A 8 -1.33 -6.49 -33.18
C TYR A 8 -0.03 -7.20 -33.57
N THR A 9 0.45 -6.89 -34.77
CA THR A 9 1.69 -7.43 -35.33
C THR A 9 2.96 -6.80 -34.76
N THR A 10 2.83 -5.75 -33.95
CA THR A 10 3.96 -5.09 -33.27
C THR A 10 4.67 -6.09 -32.37
N ARG A 11 6.00 -6.11 -32.46
CA ARG A 11 6.86 -7.01 -31.70
C ARG A 11 7.74 -6.21 -30.75
N THR A 12 8.01 -6.79 -29.59
CA THR A 12 8.96 -6.25 -28.63
C THR A 12 9.99 -7.31 -28.31
N THR A 13 11.26 -6.95 -28.49
CA THR A 13 12.39 -7.75 -28.00
C THR A 13 12.58 -7.47 -26.52
N LEU A 14 12.63 -8.53 -25.73
CA LEU A 14 12.81 -8.45 -24.29
C LEU A 14 14.28 -8.14 -23.95
N THR A 15 14.46 -7.38 -22.87
CA THR A 15 15.79 -6.97 -22.38
C THR A 15 16.11 -7.67 -21.06
N ASN A 16 17.29 -7.40 -20.50
CA ASN A 16 17.67 -7.93 -19.18
C ASN A 16 16.67 -7.56 -18.06
N ALA A 17 15.94 -6.44 -18.19
CA ALA A 17 14.91 -6.03 -17.23
C ALA A 17 13.72 -7.01 -17.16
N ASN A 18 13.57 -7.88 -18.18
CA ASN A 18 12.60 -8.96 -18.18
C ASN A 18 13.08 -10.22 -17.43
N GLY A 19 14.27 -10.18 -16.82
CA GLY A 19 14.66 -11.14 -15.80
C GLY A 19 14.87 -12.58 -16.31
N LEU A 20 14.56 -13.53 -15.43
CA LEU A 20 14.57 -14.97 -15.70
C LEU A 20 13.13 -15.46 -15.77
N ILE A 21 12.80 -16.19 -16.83
CA ILE A 21 11.48 -16.78 -17.06
C ILE A 21 11.52 -18.24 -16.62
N TYR A 22 10.55 -18.62 -15.81
CA TYR A 22 10.22 -20.00 -15.50
C TYR A 22 8.87 -20.35 -16.12
N VAL A 23 8.82 -21.45 -16.88
CA VAL A 23 7.59 -22.03 -17.45
C VAL A 23 7.21 -23.26 -16.63
N PRO A 24 6.21 -23.18 -15.72
CA PRO A 24 5.91 -24.28 -14.79
C PRO A 24 5.56 -25.59 -15.48
N ALA A 25 4.72 -25.55 -16.52
CA ALA A 25 4.24 -26.73 -17.23
C ALA A 25 5.38 -27.53 -17.90
N ALA A 26 6.43 -26.86 -18.34
CA ALA A 26 7.56 -27.47 -19.05
C ALA A 26 8.81 -27.65 -18.17
N GLY A 27 8.82 -27.11 -16.94
CA GLY A 27 10.02 -27.08 -16.10
C GLY A 27 11.16 -26.22 -16.66
N GLN A 28 10.91 -25.41 -17.70
CA GLN A 28 11.95 -24.66 -18.41
C GLN A 28 12.30 -23.37 -17.69
N VAL A 29 13.59 -23.06 -17.62
CA VAL A 29 14.12 -21.82 -17.04
C VAL A 29 15.10 -21.19 -18.01
N TYR A 30 14.92 -19.92 -18.36
CA TYR A 30 15.81 -19.20 -19.26
C TYR A 30 15.73 -17.69 -19.10
N ARG A 31 16.79 -16.98 -19.49
CA ARG A 31 16.81 -15.51 -19.51
C ARG A 31 15.88 -14.98 -20.61
N ALA A 32 15.10 -13.96 -20.29
CA ALA A 32 14.16 -13.36 -21.22
C ALA A 32 14.85 -12.60 -22.37
N THR A 33 16.07 -12.12 -22.16
CA THR A 33 16.80 -11.26 -23.10
C THR A 33 16.88 -11.87 -24.50
N GLY A 34 16.50 -11.09 -25.50
CA GLY A 34 16.51 -11.52 -26.91
C GLY A 34 15.29 -12.34 -27.34
N GLN A 35 14.44 -12.77 -26.39
CA GLN A 35 13.12 -13.32 -26.73
C GLN A 35 12.23 -12.22 -27.29
N VAL A 36 11.26 -12.61 -28.13
CA VAL A 36 10.34 -11.71 -28.81
C VAL A 36 8.92 -12.05 -28.38
N ARG A 37 8.15 -11.01 -28.05
CA ARG A 37 6.71 -11.12 -27.78
C ARG A 37 5.92 -10.10 -28.57
N SER A 38 4.61 -10.31 -28.66
CA SER A 38 3.69 -9.32 -29.20
C SER A 38 3.58 -8.08 -28.30
N ALA A 39 3.15 -6.97 -28.89
CA ALA A 39 2.67 -5.78 -28.19
C ALA A 39 1.31 -5.40 -28.76
N GLY A 40 0.31 -5.25 -27.89
CA GLY A 40 -1.09 -5.04 -28.27
C GLY A 40 -1.69 -3.78 -27.67
N PRO A 41 -3.00 -3.55 -27.88
CA PRO A 41 -3.65 -2.31 -27.50
C PRO A 41 -3.85 -2.12 -25.99
N GLY A 42 -3.66 -3.17 -25.18
CA GLY A 42 -3.93 -3.14 -23.73
C GLY A 42 -5.42 -3.13 -23.38
N LEU A 43 -6.30 -3.45 -24.32
CA LEU A 43 -7.75 -3.50 -24.11
C LEU A 43 -8.13 -4.71 -23.26
N THR A 44 -9.24 -4.61 -22.52
CA THR A 44 -9.72 -5.73 -21.73
C THR A 44 -10.22 -6.86 -22.64
N ILE A 45 -9.76 -8.08 -22.39
CA ILE A 45 -10.24 -9.28 -23.07
C ILE A 45 -11.57 -9.69 -22.44
N VAL A 46 -12.63 -9.69 -23.25
CA VAL A 46 -13.98 -10.13 -22.84
C VAL A 46 -14.41 -11.44 -23.47
N ASP A 47 -13.63 -11.95 -24.44
CA ASP A 47 -13.90 -13.19 -25.15
C ASP A 47 -13.50 -14.42 -24.31
N PRO A 48 -14.48 -15.24 -23.86
CA PRO A 48 -14.20 -16.42 -23.04
C PRO A 48 -13.50 -17.55 -23.82
N THR A 49 -13.43 -17.48 -25.15
CA THR A 49 -12.66 -18.45 -25.96
C THR A 49 -11.16 -18.19 -25.90
N VAL A 50 -10.76 -16.94 -25.62
CA VAL A 50 -9.36 -16.56 -25.40
C VAL A 50 -8.97 -16.80 -23.95
N VAL A 51 -9.76 -16.28 -23.01
CA VAL A 51 -9.54 -16.49 -21.57
C VAL A 51 -10.80 -17.12 -20.97
N PRO A 52 -10.80 -18.44 -20.70
CA PRO A 52 -11.95 -19.12 -20.13
C PRO A 52 -12.45 -18.46 -18.84
N ARG A 53 -13.77 -18.53 -18.62
CA ARG A 53 -14.36 -18.12 -17.35
C ARG A 53 -13.78 -19.00 -16.23
N GLY A 54 -13.30 -18.37 -15.17
CA GLY A 54 -12.67 -19.06 -14.04
C GLY A 54 -11.16 -19.27 -14.17
N PHE A 55 -10.56 -18.97 -15.33
CA PHE A 55 -9.10 -19.05 -15.51
C PHE A 55 -8.38 -18.14 -14.50
N GLN A 56 -7.63 -18.72 -13.57
CA GLN A 56 -6.81 -17.98 -12.61
C GLN A 56 -5.38 -18.48 -12.59
N VAL A 57 -4.47 -17.56 -12.82
CA VAL A 57 -3.04 -17.83 -12.90
C VAL A 57 -2.27 -17.36 -11.68
N THR A 58 -2.96 -16.64 -10.80
CA THR A 58 -2.44 -16.17 -9.50
C THR A 58 -2.25 -17.32 -8.51
N GLY A 59 -2.82 -18.50 -8.81
CA GLY A 59 -2.76 -19.69 -7.98
C GLY A 59 -3.67 -19.66 -6.75
N PRO A 60 -3.85 -20.82 -6.10
CA PRO A 60 -4.80 -21.00 -5.00
C PRO A 60 -4.44 -20.21 -3.73
N ASN A 61 -3.20 -19.72 -3.59
CA ASN A 61 -2.81 -18.94 -2.41
C ASN A 61 -2.44 -17.49 -2.73
N ASN A 62 -3.01 -16.92 -3.80
CA ASN A 62 -3.17 -15.46 -3.86
C ASN A 62 -4.14 -15.03 -2.76
N THR A 63 -3.60 -14.55 -1.63
CA THR A 63 -4.37 -14.32 -0.41
C THR A 63 -4.28 -12.86 0.02
N HIS A 64 -5.43 -12.36 0.47
CA HIS A 64 -5.51 -11.12 1.22
C HIS A 64 -5.99 -11.46 2.63
N ARG A 65 -5.07 -11.46 3.59
CA ARG A 65 -5.39 -11.67 4.99
C ARG A 65 -5.42 -10.33 5.71
N ASP A 66 -6.56 -9.99 6.28
CA ASP A 66 -6.73 -8.74 7.00
C ASP A 66 -7.20 -9.02 8.44
N ASN A 67 -6.31 -8.80 9.39
CA ASN A 67 -6.58 -9.01 10.81
C ASN A 67 -6.85 -7.65 11.45
N PHE A 68 -8.11 -7.41 11.81
CA PHE A 68 -8.58 -6.18 12.41
C PHE A 68 -8.98 -6.41 13.86
N ASN A 69 -8.33 -5.70 14.78
CA ASN A 69 -8.69 -5.70 16.20
C ASN A 69 -9.05 -4.28 16.60
N SER A 70 -10.21 -4.10 17.22
CA SER A 70 -10.68 -2.81 17.71
C SER A 70 -11.16 -2.90 19.14
N PHE A 71 -10.89 -1.85 19.89
CA PHE A 71 -11.44 -1.59 21.21
C PHE A 71 -12.10 -0.22 21.17
N SER A 72 -13.29 -0.11 21.76
CA SER A 72 -13.98 1.17 21.88
C SER A 72 -14.58 1.28 23.28
N ILE A 73 -14.51 2.48 23.83
CA ILE A 73 -15.06 2.82 25.12
C ILE A 73 -15.86 4.12 24.99
N GLU A 74 -17.03 4.14 25.59
CA GLU A 74 -17.83 5.34 25.74
C GLU A 74 -18.35 5.40 27.17
N VAL A 75 -18.16 6.55 27.81
CA VAL A 75 -18.62 6.83 29.16
C VAL A 75 -19.33 8.16 29.13
N SER A 76 -20.64 8.13 29.37
CA SER A 76 -21.45 9.32 29.53
C SER A 76 -21.84 9.48 31.00
N GLN A 77 -21.67 10.67 31.56
CA GLN A 77 -22.08 10.98 32.92
C GLN A 77 -22.86 12.29 32.93
N LYS A 78 -24.06 12.25 33.52
CA LYS A 78 -24.78 13.48 33.90
C LYS A 78 -24.41 13.86 35.33
N ILE A 79 -24.00 15.09 35.54
CA ILE A 79 -23.69 15.65 36.85
C ILE A 79 -24.73 16.73 37.16
N GLY A 80 -25.64 16.41 38.07
CA GLY A 80 -26.80 17.25 38.36
C GLY A 80 -27.73 17.38 37.15
N ARG A 81 -28.35 18.57 36.99
CA ARG A 81 -29.32 18.84 35.93
C ARG A 81 -28.72 19.52 34.70
N ASN A 82 -27.51 20.07 34.84
CA ASN A 82 -26.99 21.07 33.92
C ASN A 82 -25.70 20.63 33.22
N LEU A 83 -24.95 19.66 33.75
CA LEU A 83 -23.67 19.22 33.17
C LEU A 83 -23.77 17.80 32.62
N ASN A 84 -23.42 17.64 31.35
CA ASN A 84 -23.26 16.35 30.69
C ASN A 84 -21.80 16.19 30.24
N LEU A 85 -21.16 15.11 30.66
CA LEU A 85 -19.81 14.73 30.25
C LEU A 85 -19.87 13.50 29.35
N LEU A 86 -19.04 13.48 28.32
CA LEU A 86 -18.84 12.34 27.43
C LEU A 86 -17.34 12.11 27.21
N LEU A 87 -16.87 10.93 27.59
CA LEU A 87 -15.57 10.43 27.20
C LEU A 87 -15.79 9.31 26.18
N SER A 88 -15.21 9.43 24.99
CA SER A 88 -15.24 8.40 23.96
C SER A 88 -13.83 8.11 23.48
N GLY A 89 -13.47 6.84 23.33
CA GLY A 89 -12.18 6.43 22.79
C GLY A 89 -12.32 5.24 21.85
N ASN A 90 -11.51 5.23 20.81
CA ASN A 90 -11.39 4.12 19.88
C ASN A 90 -9.91 3.81 19.68
N ALA A 91 -9.53 2.55 19.77
CA ALA A 91 -8.21 2.10 19.36
C ALA A 91 -8.39 0.91 18.45
N TYR A 92 -7.76 0.95 17.28
CA TYR A 92 -7.73 -0.20 16.40
C TYR A 92 -6.35 -0.46 15.81
N GLN A 93 -6.11 -1.74 15.54
CA GLN A 93 -4.95 -2.20 14.84
C GLN A 93 -5.38 -3.10 13.70
N ARG A 94 -4.91 -2.74 12.51
CA ARG A 94 -5.04 -3.53 11.30
C ARG A 94 -3.69 -4.12 10.93
N LYS A 95 -3.65 -5.41 10.63
CA LYS A 95 -2.50 -6.08 10.03
C LYS A 95 -2.97 -6.72 8.74
N THR A 96 -2.44 -6.25 7.63
CA THR A 96 -2.79 -6.75 6.30
C THR A 96 -1.59 -7.47 5.72
N ASN A 97 -1.80 -8.69 5.24
CA ASN A 97 -0.87 -9.40 4.38
C ASN A 97 -1.53 -9.60 3.01
N LEU A 98 -0.93 -9.01 1.97
CA LEU A 98 -1.21 -9.33 0.59
C LEU A 98 -0.08 -10.21 0.06
N TYR A 99 -0.35 -11.51 0.00
CA TYR A 99 0.50 -12.43 -0.73
C TYR A 99 -0.12 -12.65 -2.09
N GLY A 100 0.61 -12.35 -3.15
CA GLY A 100 0.03 -12.46 -4.47
C GLY A 100 0.96 -12.02 -5.57
N GLN A 101 0.36 -11.51 -6.62
CA GLN A 101 1.00 -11.25 -7.88
C GLN A 101 1.15 -9.75 -8.11
N ALA A 102 2.36 -9.28 -8.43
CA ALA A 102 2.58 -7.93 -8.93
C ALA A 102 2.70 -7.95 -10.45
N ALA A 103 1.85 -7.15 -11.10
CA ALA A 103 1.69 -7.02 -12.55
C ALA A 103 1.28 -8.32 -13.25
N GLY A 104 0.51 -8.20 -14.34
CA GLY A 104 0.30 -9.32 -15.27
C GLY A 104 -1.13 -9.86 -15.31
N ALA A 105 -2.04 -9.00 -15.72
CA ALA A 105 -3.23 -9.47 -16.43
C ALA A 105 -3.01 -9.39 -17.96
N ALA A 106 -1.84 -8.99 -18.43
CA ALA A 106 -1.53 -8.89 -19.85
C ALA A 106 -1.32 -10.27 -20.46
N VAL A 107 -1.99 -10.53 -21.59
CA VAL A 107 -1.82 -11.74 -22.40
C VAL A 107 -1.01 -11.38 -23.63
N TYR A 108 0.13 -12.02 -23.77
CA TYR A 108 1.06 -11.86 -24.88
C TYR A 108 1.02 -13.10 -25.78
N ARG A 109 1.59 -12.98 -26.97
CA ARG A 109 1.93 -14.08 -27.86
C ARG A 109 3.43 -14.27 -27.87
N ASP A 110 3.89 -15.51 -27.74
CA ASP A 110 5.31 -15.83 -27.90
C ASP A 110 5.67 -15.83 -29.37
N LEU A 111 6.61 -14.97 -29.76
CA LEU A 111 7.06 -14.81 -31.14
C LEU A 111 8.52 -15.23 -31.31
N SER A 112 9.09 -15.91 -30.31
CA SER A 112 10.46 -16.41 -30.34
C SER A 112 10.48 -17.80 -30.97
N PRO A 113 11.03 -17.98 -32.19
CA PRO A 113 11.05 -19.30 -32.83
C PRO A 113 12.00 -20.28 -32.14
N LEU A 114 13.02 -19.75 -31.47
CA LEU A 114 14.02 -20.50 -30.72
C LEU A 114 14.03 -20.06 -29.26
N LEU A 115 14.25 -21.02 -28.36
CA LEU A 115 14.61 -20.76 -26.97
C LEU A 115 16.03 -20.18 -26.92
N PRO A 116 16.44 -19.54 -25.80
CA PRO A 116 17.80 -18.99 -25.66
C PRO A 116 18.92 -20.04 -25.82
N SER A 117 18.61 -21.33 -25.63
CA SER A 117 19.53 -22.44 -25.89
C SER A 117 19.75 -22.74 -27.38
N GLY A 118 19.00 -22.11 -28.28
CA GLY A 118 18.99 -22.41 -29.72
C GLY A 118 18.04 -23.54 -30.13
N ALA A 119 17.43 -24.24 -29.17
CA ALA A 119 16.42 -25.26 -29.45
C ALA A 119 15.12 -24.63 -29.98
N THR A 120 14.34 -25.37 -30.79
CA THR A 120 13.02 -24.94 -31.23
C THR A 120 12.10 -24.64 -30.05
N ASN A 121 11.39 -23.52 -30.09
CA ASN A 121 10.42 -23.16 -29.06
C ASN A 121 9.10 -23.92 -29.27
N PRO A 122 8.73 -24.89 -28.41
CA PRO A 122 7.47 -25.62 -28.54
C PRO A 122 6.24 -24.74 -28.29
N ASN A 123 6.44 -23.54 -27.77
CA ASN A 123 5.38 -22.57 -27.46
C ASN A 123 5.35 -21.39 -28.43
N PHE A 124 6.07 -21.46 -29.55
CA PHE A 124 5.99 -20.46 -30.60
C PHE A 124 4.53 -20.24 -31.03
N ASN A 125 4.15 -18.96 -31.14
CA ASN A 125 2.82 -18.47 -31.50
C ASN A 125 1.71 -18.77 -30.47
N LYS A 126 2.03 -19.34 -29.30
CA LYS A 126 1.05 -19.55 -28.22
C LYS A 126 0.84 -18.29 -27.39
N LEU A 127 -0.36 -18.17 -26.83
CA LEU A 127 -0.69 -17.11 -25.89
C LEU A 127 -0.20 -17.47 -24.49
N TYR A 128 0.37 -16.50 -23.80
CA TYR A 128 0.81 -16.64 -22.42
C TYR A 128 0.57 -15.38 -21.63
N THR A 129 0.70 -15.51 -20.32
CA THR A 129 0.73 -14.37 -19.41
C THR A 129 1.81 -14.60 -18.34
N GLU A 130 2.36 -13.51 -17.81
CA GLU A 130 3.58 -13.49 -17.01
C GLU A 130 3.41 -12.65 -15.77
N TYR A 131 3.96 -13.15 -14.66
CA TYR A 131 3.89 -12.42 -13.41
C TYR A 131 5.10 -12.61 -12.53
N GLN A 132 5.23 -11.69 -11.59
CA GLN A 132 6.10 -11.82 -10.44
C GLN A 132 5.28 -11.98 -9.19
N ARG A 133 5.90 -12.59 -8.19
CA ARG A 133 5.30 -12.73 -6.87
C ARG A 133 5.75 -11.62 -5.96
N THR A 134 4.82 -11.18 -5.14
CA THR A 134 5.04 -10.22 -4.07
C THR A 134 4.36 -10.64 -2.80
N ASP A 135 4.96 -10.27 -1.68
CA ASP A 135 4.42 -10.46 -0.34
C ASP A 135 4.51 -9.13 0.40
N VAL A 136 3.35 -8.53 0.67
CA VAL A 136 3.22 -7.15 1.13
C VAL A 136 2.57 -7.14 2.49
N PHE A 137 3.34 -6.73 3.49
CA PHE A 137 2.89 -6.52 4.86
C PHE A 137 2.56 -5.04 5.07
N SER A 138 1.31 -4.77 5.42
CA SER A 138 0.77 -3.44 5.62
C SER A 138 -0.12 -3.38 6.86
N GLY A 139 -0.75 -2.23 7.09
CA GLY A 139 -1.68 -2.01 8.17
C GLY A 139 -1.59 -0.60 8.74
N ASN A 140 -2.31 -0.38 9.83
CA ASN A 140 -2.29 0.86 10.57
C ASN A 140 -2.64 0.62 12.04
N ILE A 141 -2.16 1.53 12.89
CA ILE A 141 -2.52 1.58 14.30
C ILE A 141 -3.10 2.96 14.54
N VAL A 142 -4.36 3.00 14.94
CA VAL A 142 -5.07 4.23 15.24
C VAL A 142 -5.51 4.25 16.68
N ARG A 143 -5.38 5.43 17.30
CA ARG A 143 -5.81 5.70 18.66
C ARG A 143 -6.48 7.06 18.68
N ASP A 144 -7.72 7.05 19.13
CA ASP A 144 -8.61 8.18 19.20
C ASP A 144 -9.15 8.34 20.60
N MET A 145 -9.14 9.57 21.09
CA MET A 145 -9.83 9.96 22.32
C MET A 145 -10.52 11.29 22.12
N ARG A 146 -11.72 11.41 22.67
CA ARG A 146 -12.51 12.63 22.70
C ARG A 146 -13.16 12.78 24.07
N LEU A 147 -13.03 13.97 24.64
CA LEU A 147 -13.73 14.42 25.83
C LEU A 147 -14.65 15.58 25.42
N SER A 148 -15.92 15.50 25.79
CA SER A 148 -16.89 16.58 25.58
C SER A 148 -17.58 16.91 26.89
N ALA A 149 -17.78 18.20 27.13
CA ALA A 149 -18.59 18.70 28.23
C ALA A 149 -19.66 19.64 27.65
N VAL A 150 -20.91 19.44 28.06
CA VAL A 150 -22.04 20.30 27.70
C VAL A 150 -22.64 20.80 29.00
N TYR A 151 -22.68 22.12 29.18
CA TYR A 151 -23.27 22.79 30.32
C TYR A 151 -24.44 23.67 29.90
N ASP A 152 -25.62 23.40 30.44
CA ASP A 152 -26.83 24.17 30.18
C ASP A 152 -27.09 25.14 31.35
N LEU A 153 -26.96 26.44 31.12
CA LEU A 153 -27.29 27.50 32.08
C LEU A 153 -28.68 28.06 31.78
N ASN A 154 -29.62 27.84 32.70
CA ASN A 154 -30.98 28.33 32.59
C ASN A 154 -31.29 29.32 33.71
N THR A 155 -31.64 30.55 33.33
CA THR A 155 -32.17 31.59 34.22
C THR A 155 -33.55 32.01 33.73
N THR A 156 -34.20 32.95 34.43
CA THR A 156 -35.51 33.48 34.04
C THR A 156 -35.49 34.28 32.74
N TRP A 157 -34.33 34.78 32.33
CA TRP A 157 -34.17 35.65 31.17
C TRP A 157 -33.16 35.14 30.14
N MET A 158 -32.47 34.03 30.42
CA MET A 158 -31.43 33.46 29.57
C MET A 158 -31.46 31.93 29.60
N LYS A 159 -31.31 31.32 28.42
CA LYS A 159 -30.94 29.91 28.26
C LYS A 159 -29.66 29.86 27.46
N GLN A 160 -28.60 29.31 28.01
CA GLN A 160 -27.30 29.26 27.35
C GLN A 160 -26.72 27.85 27.47
N GLN A 161 -26.35 27.25 26.34
CA GLN A 161 -25.59 26.01 26.28
C GLN A 161 -24.14 26.34 26.00
N ILE A 162 -23.24 25.81 26.82
CA ILE A 162 -21.79 25.93 26.68
C ILE A 162 -21.25 24.54 26.37
N VAL A 163 -20.49 24.42 25.29
CA VAL A 163 -19.88 23.16 24.85
C VAL A 163 -18.37 23.34 24.86
N ALA A 164 -17.66 22.37 25.44
CA ALA A 164 -16.23 22.23 25.31
C ALA A 164 -15.91 20.82 24.76
N ASN A 165 -14.98 20.75 23.81
CA ASN A 165 -14.51 19.51 23.22
C ASN A 165 -12.98 19.50 23.18
N LEU A 166 -12.41 18.37 23.60
CA LEU A 166 -11.01 18.05 23.43
C LEU A 166 -10.95 16.74 22.66
N GLN A 167 -10.13 16.68 21.62
CA GLN A 167 -9.92 15.47 20.86
C GLN A 167 -8.44 15.29 20.55
N GLN A 168 -8.03 14.03 20.49
CA GLN A 168 -6.71 13.62 20.05
C GLN A 168 -6.86 12.41 19.14
N HIS A 169 -6.39 12.56 17.90
CA HIS A 169 -6.27 11.46 16.94
C HIS A 169 -4.79 11.15 16.70
N GLN A 170 -4.43 9.88 16.75
CA GLN A 170 -3.12 9.39 16.36
C GLN A 170 -3.27 8.27 15.35
N ASP A 171 -2.56 8.36 14.23
CA ASP A 171 -2.45 7.29 13.24
C ASP A 171 -0.97 6.99 12.94
N THR A 172 -0.62 5.72 12.94
CA THR A 172 0.69 5.20 12.56
C THR A 172 0.52 4.25 11.38
N PRO A 173 0.53 4.78 10.13
CA PRO A 173 0.38 3.95 8.95
C PRO A 173 1.63 3.09 8.75
N LYS A 174 1.42 1.79 8.57
CA LYS A 174 2.49 0.83 8.22
C LYS A 174 2.57 0.54 6.73
N ALA A 175 1.67 1.05 5.90
CA ALA A 175 1.72 0.81 4.45
C ALA A 175 3.02 1.31 3.76
N GLN A 176 3.68 2.31 4.36
CA GLN A 176 4.88 2.93 3.81
C GLN A 176 6.18 2.43 4.45
N SER A 177 6.11 1.91 5.69
CA SER A 177 7.24 1.33 6.43
C SER A 177 7.22 -0.19 6.53
N GLY A 178 6.11 -0.79 6.14
CA GLY A 178 5.87 -2.22 6.16
C GLY A 178 6.70 -2.94 5.10
N ALA A 179 7.03 -4.19 5.40
CA ALA A 179 7.86 -5.01 4.56
C ALA A 179 7.15 -5.37 3.25
N LYS A 180 7.88 -5.25 2.14
CA LYS A 180 7.42 -5.60 0.80
C LYS A 180 8.48 -6.45 0.17
N PHE A 181 8.11 -7.66 -0.22
CA PHE A 181 9.04 -8.59 -0.83
C PHE A 181 8.63 -8.90 -2.25
N GLY A 182 9.63 -9.13 -3.10
CA GLY A 182 9.48 -9.66 -4.44
C GLY A 182 10.34 -10.91 -4.62
N GLU A 183 9.93 -11.76 -5.56
CA GLU A 183 10.73 -12.92 -5.99
C GLU A 183 11.74 -12.49 -7.07
N TYR A 184 13.02 -12.74 -6.80
CA TYR A 184 14.14 -12.41 -7.69
C TYR A 184 15.00 -13.64 -7.93
N ILE A 185 15.88 -13.57 -8.93
CA ILE A 185 16.90 -14.59 -9.20
C ILE A 185 17.82 -14.68 -7.98
N ASP A 186 18.13 -15.91 -7.56
CA ASP A 186 19.11 -16.17 -6.51
C ASP A 186 20.50 -15.68 -6.95
N PRO A 187 21.23 -14.86 -6.17
CA PRO A 187 22.60 -14.46 -6.49
C PRO A 187 23.57 -15.62 -6.72
N ALA A 188 23.30 -16.82 -6.18
CA ALA A 188 24.08 -18.02 -6.45
C ALA A 188 23.78 -18.64 -7.84
N ASN A 189 22.70 -18.21 -8.50
CA ASN A 189 22.36 -18.71 -9.83
C ASN A 189 23.29 -18.11 -10.89
N PRO A 190 23.87 -18.91 -11.80
CA PRO A 190 24.75 -18.41 -12.87
C PRO A 190 24.10 -17.37 -13.79
N ASN A 191 22.77 -17.33 -13.85
CA ASN A 191 22.07 -16.32 -14.63
C ASN A 191 22.01 -14.98 -13.93
N PHE A 192 22.35 -14.81 -12.65
CA PHE A 192 22.29 -13.53 -11.96
C PHE A 192 23.23 -12.50 -12.61
N VAL A 193 22.77 -11.27 -12.82
CA VAL A 193 23.51 -10.22 -13.54
C VAL A 193 23.79 -9.04 -12.62
N GLY A 194 25.07 -8.70 -12.46
CA GLY A 194 25.51 -7.60 -11.60
C GLY A 194 25.75 -8.04 -10.15
N THR A 195 25.92 -7.05 -9.28
CA THR A 195 26.28 -7.27 -7.86
C THR A 195 25.35 -6.47 -6.97
N LEU A 196 24.96 -7.05 -5.84
CA LEU A 196 24.23 -6.34 -4.79
C LEU A 196 25.22 -5.63 -3.87
N ASP A 197 24.94 -4.37 -3.55
CA ASP A 197 25.68 -3.60 -2.57
C ASP A 197 24.91 -3.61 -1.24
N SER A 198 25.52 -4.19 -0.21
CA SER A 198 24.96 -4.30 1.13
C SER A 198 25.23 -3.08 2.01
N ALA A 199 25.99 -2.09 1.53
CA ALA A 199 26.28 -0.89 2.28
C ALA A 199 25.00 -0.09 2.59
N VAL A 200 24.98 0.57 3.75
CA VAL A 200 23.87 1.43 4.17
C VAL A 200 24.10 2.83 3.60
N SER A 201 23.80 3.00 2.31
CA SER A 201 23.86 4.30 1.64
C SER A 201 22.82 4.41 0.53
N LEU A 202 22.50 5.65 0.13
CA LEU A 202 21.60 5.89 -1.00
C LEU A 202 22.18 5.39 -2.33
N ALA A 203 23.50 5.50 -2.51
CA ALA A 203 24.20 4.99 -3.68
C ALA A 203 24.08 3.47 -3.77
N ALA A 204 24.37 2.76 -2.67
CA ALA A 204 24.24 1.30 -2.58
C ALA A 204 22.80 0.84 -2.84
N ASN A 205 21.81 1.51 -2.25
CA ASN A 205 20.40 1.20 -2.50
C ASN A 205 20.00 1.41 -3.98
N THR A 206 20.48 2.49 -4.60
CA THR A 206 20.22 2.80 -6.01
C THR A 206 20.83 1.73 -6.93
N THR A 207 22.07 1.33 -6.66
CA THR A 207 22.77 0.25 -7.38
C THR A 207 22.02 -1.07 -7.22
N SER A 208 21.73 -1.47 -5.97
CA SER A 208 21.02 -2.71 -5.68
C SER A 208 19.61 -2.75 -6.29
N ARG A 209 18.91 -1.62 -6.36
CA ARG A 209 17.64 -1.51 -7.09
C ARG A 209 17.80 -1.78 -8.58
N ALA A 210 18.80 -1.20 -9.23
CA ALA A 210 19.05 -1.44 -10.65
C ALA A 210 19.44 -2.91 -10.90
N THR A 211 20.28 -3.49 -10.02
CA THR A 211 20.61 -4.91 -10.05
C THR A 211 19.36 -5.78 -9.91
N LEU A 212 18.52 -5.56 -8.90
CA LEU A 212 17.30 -6.34 -8.69
C LEU A 212 16.28 -6.17 -9.84
N ALA A 213 16.16 -4.97 -10.42
CA ALA A 213 15.30 -4.75 -11.59
C ALA A 213 15.69 -5.64 -12.79
N ASN A 214 16.98 -5.92 -12.99
CA ASN A 214 17.48 -6.84 -14.02
C ASN A 214 17.42 -8.32 -13.62
N ASN A 215 17.14 -8.61 -12.35
CA ASN A 215 17.15 -9.96 -11.79
C ASN A 215 15.78 -10.38 -11.27
N ARG A 216 14.69 -9.88 -11.85
CA ARG A 216 13.35 -10.35 -11.50
C ARG A 216 13.13 -11.80 -11.94
N PHE A 217 12.35 -12.53 -11.16
CA PHE A 217 11.94 -13.88 -11.51
C PHE A 217 10.48 -13.87 -11.96
N PHE A 218 10.26 -14.21 -13.23
CA PHE A 218 8.94 -14.26 -13.85
C PHE A 218 8.47 -15.70 -14.01
N ARG A 219 7.17 -15.89 -13.79
CA ARG A 219 6.48 -17.15 -14.05
C ARG A 219 5.60 -16.95 -15.26
N ARG A 220 5.87 -17.71 -16.33
CA ARG A 220 5.13 -17.66 -17.60
C ARG A 220 4.17 -18.83 -17.69
N TYR A 221 2.90 -18.52 -17.88
CA TYR A 221 1.81 -19.49 -18.01
C TYR A 221 1.21 -19.38 -19.39
N TYR A 222 1.31 -20.46 -20.17
CA TYR A 222 0.60 -20.54 -21.44
C TYR A 222 -0.86 -20.88 -21.18
N LEU A 223 -1.76 -20.19 -21.87
CA LEU A 223 -3.20 -20.38 -21.69
C LEU A 223 -3.63 -21.80 -22.08
N SER A 224 -2.88 -22.45 -22.98
CA SER A 224 -3.07 -23.84 -23.39
C SER A 224 -2.83 -24.86 -22.28
N ASP A 225 -2.03 -24.51 -21.26
CA ASP A 225 -1.59 -25.45 -20.24
C ASP A 225 -2.63 -25.53 -19.08
N GLY A 226 -3.61 -24.63 -19.08
CA GLY A 226 -4.60 -24.49 -18.01
C GLY A 226 -4.02 -23.82 -16.77
N ASP A 227 -4.76 -23.92 -15.67
CA ASP A 227 -4.50 -23.21 -14.42
C ASP A 227 -4.48 -24.11 -13.18
N ALA A 228 -4.28 -25.42 -13.40
CA ALA A 228 -4.26 -26.41 -12.33
C ALA A 228 -3.29 -26.04 -11.20
N GLY A 229 -3.64 -26.42 -9.96
CA GLY A 229 -2.86 -26.08 -8.77
C GLY A 229 -1.39 -26.55 -8.81
N GLY A 230 -1.07 -27.60 -9.56
CA GLY A 230 0.33 -28.03 -9.78
C GLY A 230 1.16 -27.04 -10.60
N LEU A 231 0.53 -26.20 -11.42
CA LEU A 231 1.20 -25.17 -12.22
C LEU A 231 1.29 -23.85 -11.44
N THR A 232 0.20 -23.48 -10.77
CA THR A 232 0.02 -22.15 -10.18
C THR A 232 0.31 -22.12 -8.67
N GLY A 233 0.40 -23.28 -8.01
CA GLY A 233 0.44 -23.44 -6.55
C GLY A 233 1.82 -23.55 -5.90
N GLU A 234 2.93 -23.56 -6.65
CA GLU A 234 4.27 -23.36 -6.07
C GLU A 234 4.26 -22.04 -5.28
N MET A 235 4.96 -21.88 -4.16
CA MET A 235 4.80 -20.69 -3.27
C MET A 235 6.12 -20.11 -2.79
N THR A 236 7.14 -20.93 -2.72
CA THR A 236 8.45 -20.54 -2.22
C THR A 236 9.36 -20.12 -3.37
N GLY A 237 10.45 -19.44 -3.03
CA GLY A 237 11.58 -19.34 -3.95
C GLY A 237 12.04 -20.76 -4.32
N ARG A 238 12.51 -20.93 -5.54
CA ARG A 238 13.10 -22.18 -6.03
C ARG A 238 14.54 -22.25 -5.57
N PRO A 239 14.94 -23.26 -4.77
CA PRO A 239 16.31 -23.38 -4.30
C PRO A 239 17.34 -23.27 -5.42
N GLY A 240 18.29 -22.35 -5.29
CA GLY A 240 19.35 -22.09 -6.28
C GLY A 240 18.89 -21.41 -7.57
N VAL A 241 17.62 -21.02 -7.69
CA VAL A 241 17.05 -20.36 -8.88
C VAL A 241 16.43 -19.02 -8.51
N SER A 242 15.57 -18.98 -7.51
CA SER A 242 14.92 -17.76 -7.04
C SER A 242 14.90 -17.66 -5.51
N THR A 243 14.94 -16.43 -5.01
CA THR A 243 14.85 -16.11 -3.59
C THR A 243 14.09 -14.81 -3.39
N TRP A 244 13.62 -14.59 -2.16
CA TRP A 244 12.85 -13.41 -1.80
C TRP A 244 13.76 -12.30 -1.29
N PHE A 245 13.61 -11.12 -1.89
CA PHE A 245 14.27 -9.89 -1.45
C PHE A 245 13.22 -8.83 -1.13
N PRO A 246 13.56 -7.80 -0.35
CA PRO A 246 12.84 -6.55 -0.39
C PRO A 246 12.61 -6.12 -1.84
N ASP A 247 11.37 -5.74 -2.19
CA ASP A 247 10.97 -5.43 -3.57
C ASP A 247 11.54 -4.08 -4.01
N LEU A 248 12.87 -3.96 -4.17
CA LEU A 248 13.49 -2.71 -4.60
C LEU A 248 13.27 -2.44 -6.08
N GLY A 249 13.18 -3.51 -6.89
CA GLY A 249 13.02 -3.44 -8.33
C GLY A 249 11.63 -2.97 -8.78
N GLY A 250 10.60 -3.06 -7.93
CA GLY A 250 9.20 -2.66 -8.18
C GLY A 250 8.49 -2.18 -6.91
N ALA A 251 7.49 -1.29 -7.02
CA ALA A 251 6.73 -0.69 -5.91
C ALA A 251 7.50 0.13 -4.84
N VAL A 252 8.80 -0.07 -4.61
CA VAL A 252 9.61 0.70 -3.64
C VAL A 252 10.32 1.86 -4.34
N GLY A 253 9.92 3.09 -4.02
CA GLY A 253 10.63 4.29 -4.42
C GLY A 253 12.04 4.34 -3.81
N ALA A 254 12.91 5.22 -4.33
CA ALA A 254 14.32 5.34 -3.92
C ALA A 254 14.58 5.70 -2.43
N ALA A 255 13.51 5.87 -1.64
CA ALA A 255 13.54 6.02 -0.19
C ALA A 255 12.24 5.43 0.38
N ASN A 256 12.35 4.60 1.43
CA ASN A 256 11.19 4.15 2.18
C ASN A 256 11.06 4.98 3.45
N ALA A 257 9.82 5.21 3.87
CA ALA A 257 9.60 5.72 5.21
C ALA A 257 10.02 4.62 6.20
N THR A 258 10.98 4.87 7.08
CA THR A 258 11.28 3.97 8.23
C THR A 258 10.20 4.09 9.29
N TYR A 259 9.61 5.27 9.39
CA TYR A 259 8.59 5.59 10.37
C TYR A 259 7.67 6.68 9.85
N ARG A 260 6.38 6.57 10.15
CA ARG A 260 5.41 7.64 9.90
C ARG A 260 4.36 7.66 11.00
N ARG A 261 4.09 8.84 11.56
CA ARG A 261 3.02 9.07 12.53
C ARG A 261 2.35 10.41 12.31
N PHE A 262 1.03 10.41 12.38
CA PHE A 262 0.16 11.58 12.42
C PHE A 262 -0.36 11.78 13.83
N TYR A 263 -0.46 13.04 14.24
CA TYR A 263 -1.00 13.45 15.52
C TYR A 263 -1.86 14.68 15.31
N THR A 264 -3.15 14.59 15.65
CA THR A 264 -4.13 15.66 15.42
C THR A 264 -4.86 16.01 16.71
N PRO A 265 -4.31 16.88 17.57
CA PRO A 265 -5.02 17.39 18.72
C PRO A 265 -5.96 18.50 18.26
N SER A 266 -7.13 18.55 18.90
CA SER A 266 -8.18 19.50 18.61
C SER A 266 -8.78 20.01 19.92
N VAL A 267 -9.01 21.32 19.99
CA VAL A 267 -9.77 21.96 21.05
C VAL A 267 -10.88 22.79 20.43
N GLY A 268 -12.07 22.65 20.98
CA GLY A 268 -13.24 23.42 20.58
C GLY A 268 -13.98 23.93 21.81
N VAL A 269 -14.40 25.19 21.76
CA VAL A 269 -15.32 25.77 22.74
C VAL A 269 -16.40 26.54 22.00
N GLY A 270 -17.63 26.47 22.50
CA GLY A 270 -18.72 27.22 21.92
C GLY A 270 -19.81 27.51 22.94
N ALA A 271 -20.56 28.55 22.67
CA ALA A 271 -21.76 28.90 23.41
C ALA A 271 -22.86 29.24 22.43
N SER A 272 -24.05 28.73 22.68
CA SER A 272 -25.28 29.16 22.02
C SER A 272 -26.31 29.51 23.07
N GLY A 273 -27.20 30.44 22.78
CA GLY A 273 -28.22 30.79 23.75
C GLY A 273 -29.34 31.64 23.20
N SER A 274 -30.41 31.70 23.97
CA SER A 274 -31.53 32.61 23.79
C SER A 274 -31.70 33.50 25.01
N TYR A 275 -32.06 34.76 24.77
CA TYR A 275 -32.14 35.82 25.77
C TYR A 275 -33.49 36.54 25.65
N PHE A 276 -33.93 37.07 26.78
CA PHE A 276 -35.13 37.91 26.90
C PHE A 276 -36.38 37.24 26.33
N LYS A 277 -36.69 35.99 26.74
CA LYS A 277 -37.81 35.19 26.20
C LYS A 277 -37.72 34.97 24.68
N ASP A 278 -36.56 34.50 24.23
CA ASP A 278 -36.32 34.11 22.83
C ASP A 278 -36.40 35.27 21.82
N HIS A 279 -36.11 36.49 22.29
CA HIS A 279 -36.02 37.69 21.45
C HIS A 279 -34.62 37.90 20.86
N LEU A 280 -33.57 37.38 21.49
CA LEU A 280 -32.21 37.41 20.97
C LEU A 280 -31.62 36.01 21.01
N PHE A 281 -31.05 35.55 19.89
CA PHE A 281 -30.29 34.30 19.81
C PHE A 281 -28.84 34.61 19.48
N THR A 282 -27.92 33.95 20.17
CA THR A 282 -26.48 34.08 19.89
C THR A 282 -25.86 32.71 19.69
N LEU A 283 -24.82 32.68 18.86
CA LEU A 283 -23.92 31.55 18.65
C LEU A 283 -22.51 32.10 18.53
N VAL A 284 -21.60 31.60 19.36
CA VAL A 284 -20.17 31.88 19.27
C VAL A 284 -19.44 30.56 19.43
N GLY A 285 -18.48 30.29 18.56
CA GLY A 285 -17.68 29.08 18.61
C GLY A 285 -16.27 29.32 18.09
N PHE A 286 -15.32 28.66 18.73
CA PHE A 286 -13.93 28.62 18.33
C PHE A 286 -13.46 27.17 18.33
N ARG A 287 -12.74 26.77 17.30
CA ARG A 287 -12.06 25.48 17.21
C ARG A 287 -10.66 25.69 16.63
N ARG A 288 -9.70 24.99 17.21
CA ARG A 288 -8.33 24.90 16.71
C ARG A 288 -7.95 23.44 16.56
N ASP A 289 -7.52 23.10 15.35
CA ASP A 289 -6.96 21.79 15.02
C ASP A 289 -5.47 21.98 14.72
N HIS A 290 -4.62 21.17 15.34
CA HIS A 290 -3.23 21.04 14.92
C HIS A 290 -3.06 19.71 14.20
N PHE A 291 -2.23 19.68 13.18
CA PHE A 291 -1.81 18.47 12.49
C PHE A 291 -0.29 18.41 12.54
N ASN A 292 0.22 17.43 13.26
CA ASN A 292 1.64 17.18 13.43
C ASN A 292 1.98 15.86 12.73
N MET A 293 2.88 15.91 11.76
CA MET A 293 3.32 14.73 11.00
C MET A 293 4.82 14.50 11.17
N ARG A 294 5.20 13.34 11.68
CA ARG A 294 6.58 12.86 11.67
C ARG A 294 6.73 11.80 10.60
N THR A 295 7.66 12.00 9.67
CA THR A 295 8.07 10.97 8.71
C THR A 295 9.58 10.88 8.75
N GLU A 296 10.11 9.68 8.96
CA GLU A 296 11.53 9.40 8.86
C GLU A 296 11.78 8.61 7.59
N TRP A 297 12.86 8.95 6.90
CA TRP A 297 13.24 8.33 5.64
C TRP A 297 14.53 7.54 5.83
N GLY A 298 14.63 6.46 5.07
CA GLY A 298 15.80 5.62 5.07
C GLY A 298 15.89 4.78 3.80
N VAL A 299 16.76 3.78 3.85
CA VAL A 299 16.96 2.81 2.78
C VAL A 299 16.73 1.40 3.28
N VAL A 300 16.16 0.58 2.41
CA VAL A 300 16.05 -0.85 2.66
C VAL A 300 17.22 -1.56 2.00
N GLN A 301 17.90 -2.41 2.76
CA GLN A 301 19.01 -3.21 2.23
C GLN A 301 18.49 -4.36 1.36
N ALA A 302 19.20 -4.68 0.28
CA ALA A 302 18.88 -5.80 -0.60
C ALA A 302 19.38 -7.13 -0.01
N LEU A 303 18.76 -7.57 1.09
CA LEU A 303 19.12 -8.82 1.76
C LEU A 303 18.20 -9.96 1.32
N PRO A 304 18.75 -11.16 1.02
CA PRO A 304 17.95 -12.30 0.60
C PRO A 304 17.17 -12.92 1.77
N GLY A 305 16.28 -13.86 1.44
CA GLY A 305 15.65 -14.76 2.42
C GLY A 305 14.60 -14.10 3.31
N TYR A 306 13.73 -13.25 2.74
CA TYR A 306 12.68 -12.55 3.51
C TYR A 306 13.23 -11.60 4.61
N THR A 307 14.44 -11.10 4.42
CA THR A 307 15.05 -10.18 5.39
C THR A 307 14.67 -8.74 5.07
N TRP A 308 13.89 -8.11 5.95
CA TRP A 308 13.56 -6.68 5.85
C TRP A 308 14.39 -5.87 6.85
N ASN A 309 15.44 -5.22 6.36
CA ASN A 309 16.21 -4.27 7.16
C ASN A 309 16.10 -2.86 6.57
N ASN A 310 15.39 -1.97 7.28
CA ASN A 310 15.21 -0.58 6.89
C ASN A 310 16.07 0.30 7.80
N ASN A 311 17.06 0.94 7.20
CA ASN A 311 18.08 1.70 7.92
C ASN A 311 17.83 3.19 7.74
N TYR A 312 17.84 3.93 8.84
CA TYR A 312 17.83 5.38 8.82
C TYR A 312 19.14 5.91 8.22
N ILE A 313 19.04 6.88 7.30
CA ILE A 313 20.19 7.65 6.80
C ILE A 313 20.00 9.10 7.23
N ALA A 314 20.92 9.60 8.06
CA ALA A 314 20.92 10.99 8.48
C ALA A 314 21.04 11.94 7.27
N GLY A 315 20.15 12.94 7.18
CA GLY A 315 20.17 13.96 6.12
C GLY A 315 19.58 13.54 4.77
N GLN A 316 19.04 12.32 4.62
CA GLN A 316 18.37 11.90 3.38
C GLN A 316 17.02 12.59 3.16
N SER A 317 16.36 12.99 4.24
CA SER A 317 15.36 14.06 4.19
C SER A 317 16.06 15.39 4.49
N GLN A 318 15.65 16.47 3.82
CA GLN A 318 15.81 17.84 4.35
C GLN A 318 15.59 17.81 5.86
N PRO A 319 16.26 18.63 6.70
CA PRO A 319 16.01 18.70 8.13
C PRO A 319 14.52 19.04 8.35
N SER A 320 13.71 18.00 8.32
CA SER A 320 12.29 18.05 8.51
C SER A 320 12.20 18.21 10.01
N PRO A 321 11.55 19.28 10.51
CA PRO A 321 11.28 19.35 11.93
C PRO A 321 10.71 18.01 12.37
N GLN A 322 11.01 17.56 13.60
CA GLN A 322 10.53 16.27 14.12
C GLN A 322 9.03 16.08 13.85
N PHE A 323 8.27 17.16 13.69
CA PHE A 323 6.95 17.19 13.10
C PHE A 323 6.80 18.34 12.08
N TYR A 324 6.23 18.05 10.91
CA TYR A 324 5.59 19.06 10.06
C TYR A 324 4.28 19.47 10.74
N ASN A 325 4.19 20.75 11.10
CA ASN A 325 3.07 21.28 11.89
C ASN A 325 2.23 22.18 11.00
N VAL A 326 0.96 21.84 10.81
CA VAL A 326 -0.05 22.72 10.20
C VAL A 326 -1.11 22.97 11.26
N THR A 327 -1.51 24.23 11.41
CA THR A 327 -2.62 24.59 12.30
C THR A 327 -3.74 25.16 11.45
N ALA A 328 -4.97 24.73 11.74
CA ALA A 328 -6.17 25.27 11.15
C ALA A 328 -7.07 25.79 12.27
N ASP A 329 -7.39 27.07 12.20
CA ASP A 329 -8.30 27.74 13.13
C ASP A 329 -9.64 27.95 12.43
N GLY A 330 -10.73 27.62 13.11
CA GLY A 330 -12.09 27.87 12.67
C GLY A 330 -12.85 28.65 13.73
N SER A 331 -13.57 29.67 13.31
CA SER A 331 -14.42 30.47 14.20
C SER A 331 -15.78 30.69 13.57
N ASN A 332 -16.83 30.62 14.38
CA ASN A 332 -18.22 30.83 13.96
C ASN A 332 -18.87 31.84 14.91
N TYR A 333 -19.53 32.84 14.35
CA TYR A 333 -20.26 33.86 15.11
C TYR A 333 -21.59 34.13 14.42
N GLY A 334 -22.65 34.28 15.20
CA GLY A 334 -23.98 34.61 14.69
C GLY A 334 -24.85 35.22 15.79
N ALA A 335 -25.66 36.20 15.40
CA ALA A 335 -26.69 36.77 16.25
C ALA A 335 -27.96 36.98 15.44
N VAL A 336 -29.10 36.60 16.00
CA VAL A 336 -30.42 36.83 15.41
C VAL A 336 -31.27 37.57 16.42
N LEU A 337 -31.72 38.76 16.06
CA LEU A 337 -32.68 39.53 16.85
C LEU A 337 -34.07 39.31 16.26
N ARG A 338 -34.98 38.78 17.08
CA ARG A 338 -36.39 38.66 16.75
C ARG A 338 -37.12 39.90 17.25
N VAL A 339 -37.40 40.79 16.32
CA VAL A 339 -38.31 41.93 16.52
C VAL A 339 -39.70 41.42 16.21
N ASN A 340 -40.53 41.26 17.24
CA ASN A 340 -41.96 41.01 17.08
C ASN A 340 -42.72 42.32 17.16
#